data_AF-V2ZH70-F1
#
_entry.id   AF-V2ZH70-F1
#
_cell.length_a   1.000
_cell.length_b   1.000
_cell.length_c   1.000
_cell.angle_alpha   90.00
_cell.angle_beta   90.00
_cell.angle_gamma   90.00
#
_symmetry.space_group_name_H-M   'P 1'
#
loop_
_entity.id
_entity.type
_entity.pdbx_description
1 polymer ?
#
loop_
_entity_poly.entity_id
_entity_poly.type
_entity_poly.pdbx_seq_one_letter_code
_entity_poly.pdbx_strand_id
1 'polypeptide(L)'
;MDIREKQHGGMLYLLGDESLQREQLRCLDLLHEFNQIGPNVVLAGTGHPICPELRERGYQYTAPVRIGRNCWLGANVVVVPGVTIGDNVVVGAGSVVTHDLPDNVIAVGNPCKILREVNDHDREYYFRDRKIDPKL
;
A
#
# COMPACT_ATOMS: atom_id res chain seq x y z
N MET A 1 -22.93 5.93 -17.07
CA MET A 1 -21.76 5.28 -16.49
C MET A 1 -22.14 4.64 -15.18
N ASP A 2 -21.98 3.32 -15.14
CA ASP A 2 -22.09 2.49 -13.94
C ASP A 2 -21.02 2.89 -12.91
N ILE A 3 -21.28 2.64 -11.63
CA ILE A 3 -20.35 2.88 -10.52
C ILE A 3 -18.99 2.20 -10.73
N ARG A 4 -18.94 1.02 -11.35
CA ARG A 4 -17.69 0.34 -11.71
C ARG A 4 -16.84 1.18 -12.66
N GLU A 5 -17.45 1.67 -13.74
CA GLU A 5 -16.77 2.52 -14.73
C GLU A 5 -16.25 3.81 -14.10
N LYS A 6 -17.03 4.39 -13.17
CA LYS A 6 -16.61 5.57 -12.39
C LYS A 6 -15.41 5.29 -11.50
N GLN A 7 -15.43 4.17 -10.76
CA GLN A 7 -14.33 3.78 -9.86
C GLN A 7 -13.02 3.53 -10.60
N HIS A 8 -13.04 2.71 -11.66
CA HIS A 8 -11.84 2.41 -12.43
C HIS A 8 -11.32 3.62 -13.21
N GLY A 9 -12.21 4.56 -13.57
CA GLY A 9 -11.85 5.81 -14.22
C GLY A 9 -11.47 6.96 -13.27
N GLY A 10 -11.44 6.73 -11.94
CA GLY A 10 -11.10 7.76 -10.95
C GLY A 10 -12.14 8.89 -10.81
N MET A 11 -13.36 8.68 -11.31
CA MET A 11 -14.45 9.66 -11.22
C MET A 11 -15.12 9.65 -9.84
N LEU A 12 -15.83 10.73 -9.52
CA LEU A 12 -16.58 10.82 -8.26
C LEU A 12 -17.82 9.91 -8.27
N TYR A 13 -18.08 9.22 -7.16
CA TYR A 13 -19.24 8.33 -6.99
C TYR A 13 -19.76 8.29 -5.53
N LEU A 14 -20.94 7.69 -5.33
CA LEU A 14 -21.56 7.41 -4.02
C LEU A 14 -21.47 5.92 -3.69
N LEU A 15 -21.27 5.58 -2.41
CA LEU A 15 -21.19 4.20 -1.93
C LEU A 15 -22.55 3.49 -1.98
N GLY A 16 -22.56 2.19 -2.30
CA GLY A 16 -23.79 1.39 -2.20
C GLY A 16 -23.83 0.07 -2.96
N ASP A 17 -22.82 -0.27 -3.76
CA ASP A 17 -22.83 -1.51 -4.56
C ASP A 17 -22.14 -2.66 -3.82
N GLU A 18 -22.91 -3.68 -3.45
CA GLU A 18 -22.42 -4.88 -2.74
C GLU A 18 -21.53 -5.78 -3.61
N SER A 19 -21.73 -5.80 -4.93
CA SER A 19 -20.92 -6.63 -5.84
C SER A 19 -19.48 -6.13 -5.91
N LEU A 20 -19.31 -4.80 -5.91
CA LEU A 20 -18.01 -4.15 -5.86
C LEU A 20 -17.31 -4.40 -4.52
N GLN A 21 -18.05 -4.36 -3.41
CA GLN A 21 -17.49 -4.68 -2.09
C GLN A 21 -16.94 -6.11 -2.02
N ARG A 22 -17.67 -7.09 -2.59
CA ARG A 22 -17.22 -8.49 -2.65
C ARG A 22 -15.95 -8.67 -3.49
N GLU A 23 -15.82 -7.95 -4.59
CA GLU A 23 -14.62 -7.99 -5.43
C GLU A 23 -13.40 -7.39 -4.70
N GLN A 24 -13.60 -6.27 -4.01
CA GLN A 24 -12.55 -5.62 -3.22
C GLN A 24 -11.99 -6.53 -2.12
N LEU A 25 -12.86 -7.29 -1.44
CA LEU A 25 -12.45 -8.27 -0.43
C LEU A 25 -11.54 -9.35 -1.01
N ARG A 26 -11.84 -9.86 -2.22
CA ARG A 26 -11.00 -10.86 -2.89
C ARG A 26 -9.60 -10.34 -3.22
N CYS A 27 -9.48 -9.06 -3.61
CA CYS A 27 -8.19 -8.44 -3.85
C CYS A 27 -7.35 -8.30 -2.56
N LEU A 28 -8.01 -8.09 -1.42
CA LEU A 28 -7.35 -8.05 -0.11
C LEU A 28 -6.83 -9.43 0.32
N ASP A 29 -7.55 -10.51 0.00
CA ASP A 29 -7.08 -11.87 0.28
C ASP A 29 -5.77 -12.20 -0.45
N LEU A 30 -5.68 -11.84 -1.74
CA LEU A 30 -4.46 -12.04 -2.53
C LEU A 30 -3.28 -11.24 -1.98
N LEU A 31 -3.52 -10.01 -1.50
CA LEU A 31 -2.49 -9.19 -0.89
C LEU A 31 -1.85 -9.90 0.32
N HIS A 32 -2.67 -10.54 1.17
CA HIS A 32 -2.20 -11.24 2.36
C HIS A 32 -1.44 -12.54 2.05
N GLU A 33 -1.75 -13.21 0.93
CA GLU A 33 -1.08 -14.45 0.54
C GLU A 33 0.39 -14.23 0.14
N PHE A 34 0.69 -13.12 -0.54
CA PHE A 34 2.02 -12.86 -1.12
C PHE A 34 2.93 -11.93 -0.29
N ASN A 35 2.41 -11.30 0.76
CA ASN A 35 3.12 -10.23 1.48
C ASN A 35 3.07 -10.39 3.00
N GLN A 36 4.05 -9.81 3.69
CA GLN A 36 4.06 -9.72 5.15
C GLN A 36 3.47 -8.38 5.58
N ILE A 37 2.27 -8.42 6.16
CA ILE A 37 1.55 -7.22 6.61
C ILE A 37 1.58 -7.16 8.14
N GLY A 38 2.21 -6.11 8.66
CA GLY A 38 2.26 -5.83 10.09
C GLY A 38 0.89 -5.46 10.67
N PRO A 39 0.76 -5.44 12.01
CA PRO A 39 -0.48 -5.02 12.65
C PRO A 39 -0.80 -3.56 12.33
N ASN A 40 -2.09 -3.25 12.16
CA ASN A 40 -2.62 -1.91 11.90
C ASN A 40 -2.09 -1.22 10.63
N VAL A 41 -1.75 -1.99 9.59
CA VAL A 41 -1.48 -1.41 8.27
C VAL A 41 -2.79 -0.91 7.64
N VAL A 42 -2.74 0.29 7.07
CA VAL A 42 -3.87 0.92 6.37
C VAL A 42 -3.52 1.12 4.90
N LEU A 43 -4.30 0.50 4.02
CA LEU A 43 -4.23 0.72 2.58
C LEU A 43 -5.45 1.52 2.14
N ALA A 44 -5.25 2.81 1.86
CA ALA A 44 -6.32 3.71 1.46
C ALA A 44 -6.39 3.75 -0.07
N GLY A 45 -7.35 3.04 -0.67
CA GLY A 45 -7.62 3.13 -2.12
C GLY A 45 -8.56 4.28 -2.51
N THR A 46 -9.09 5.01 -1.53
CA THR A 46 -10.09 6.06 -1.74
C THR A 46 -9.71 7.34 -0.99
N GLY A 47 -10.18 8.47 -1.51
CA GLY A 47 -10.00 9.78 -0.91
C GLY A 47 -11.21 10.68 -1.14
N HIS A 48 -11.22 11.84 -0.50
CA HIS A 48 -12.25 12.85 -0.68
C HIS A 48 -11.68 14.10 -1.33
N PRO A 49 -12.45 14.80 -2.17
CA PRO A 49 -12.09 16.13 -2.62
C PRO A 49 -11.81 17.06 -1.43
N ILE A 50 -10.77 17.88 -1.54
CA ILE A 50 -10.43 18.87 -0.51
C ILE A 50 -11.52 19.95 -0.41
N CYS A 51 -12.09 20.35 -1.56
CA CYS A 51 -13.22 21.28 -1.71
C CYS A 51 -14.41 20.87 -0.79
N PRO A 52 -14.76 21.71 0.22
CA PRO A 52 -15.82 21.41 1.19
C PRO A 52 -17.18 21.13 0.56
N GLU A 53 -17.55 21.88 -0.48
CA GLU A 53 -18.86 21.78 -1.16
C GLU A 53 -19.06 20.41 -1.82
N LEU A 54 -17.99 19.81 -2.34
CA LEU A 54 -18.03 18.46 -2.90
C LEU A 54 -18.08 17.40 -1.79
N ARG A 55 -17.37 17.64 -0.69
CA ARG A 55 -17.31 16.71 0.44
C ARG A 55 -18.59 16.73 1.29
N GLU A 56 -19.27 17.87 1.43
CA GLU A 56 -20.60 17.98 2.06
C GLU A 56 -21.65 17.15 1.32
N ARG A 57 -21.52 17.06 -0.01
CA ARG A 57 -22.37 16.21 -0.86
C ARG A 57 -21.98 14.72 -0.81
N GLY A 58 -20.97 14.35 -0.01
CA GLY A 58 -20.53 12.96 0.16
C GLY A 58 -19.71 12.39 -0.99
N TYR A 59 -19.19 13.22 -1.90
CA TYR A 59 -18.37 12.73 -3.01
C TYR A 59 -17.00 12.19 -2.53
N GLN A 60 -16.54 11.14 -3.21
CA GLN A 60 -15.22 10.53 -3.03
C GLN A 60 -14.67 10.09 -4.40
N TYR A 61 -13.36 9.86 -4.46
CA TYR A 61 -12.69 9.25 -5.62
C TYR A 61 -11.94 7.99 -5.20
N THR A 62 -11.66 7.12 -6.18
CA THR A 62 -10.80 5.96 -6.04
C THR A 62 -9.50 6.20 -6.78
N ALA A 63 -8.38 5.93 -6.13
CA ALA A 63 -7.08 5.82 -6.77
C ALA A 63 -6.45 4.52 -6.25
N PRO A 64 -6.38 3.46 -7.08
CA PRO A 64 -5.97 2.14 -6.63
C PRO A 64 -4.58 2.14 -5.99
N VAL A 65 -4.45 1.48 -4.84
CA VAL A 65 -3.14 1.13 -4.27
C VAL A 65 -2.70 -0.20 -4.87
N ARG A 66 -1.46 -0.28 -5.34
CA ARG A 66 -0.86 -1.49 -5.90
C ARG A 66 0.33 -1.88 -5.06
N ILE A 67 0.37 -3.14 -4.63
CA ILE A 67 1.48 -3.70 -3.86
C ILE A 67 2.05 -4.86 -4.67
N GLY A 68 3.36 -4.84 -4.88
CA GLY A 68 4.10 -5.92 -5.52
C GLY A 68 4.11 -7.20 -4.68
N ARG A 69 4.96 -8.13 -5.08
CA ARG A 69 5.18 -9.40 -4.39
C ARG A 69 6.30 -9.28 -3.36
N ASN A 70 6.28 -10.15 -2.35
CA ASN A 70 7.33 -10.28 -1.33
C ASN A 70 7.61 -8.96 -0.58
N CYS A 71 6.59 -8.13 -0.43
CA CYS A 71 6.70 -6.89 0.32
C CYS A 71 6.52 -7.15 1.81
N TRP A 72 7.23 -6.36 2.62
CA TRP A 72 7.01 -6.29 4.06
C TRP A 72 6.60 -4.89 4.47
N LEU A 73 5.35 -4.73 4.91
CA LEU A 73 4.85 -3.49 5.48
C LEU A 73 4.85 -3.59 7.00
N GLY A 74 5.67 -2.79 7.67
CA GLY A 74 5.76 -2.76 9.12
C GLY A 74 4.48 -2.29 9.82
N ALA A 75 4.44 -2.43 11.15
CA ALA A 75 3.28 -2.04 11.95
C ALA A 75 2.91 -0.56 11.75
N ASN A 76 1.61 -0.23 11.75
CA ASN A 76 1.09 1.13 11.58
C ASN A 76 1.55 1.86 10.31
N VAL A 77 1.87 1.13 9.23
CA VAL A 77 2.12 1.76 7.92
C VAL A 77 0.81 2.24 7.31
N VAL A 78 0.83 3.42 6.70
CA VAL A 78 -0.28 3.97 5.91
C VAL A 78 0.18 4.14 4.46
N VAL A 79 -0.55 3.59 3.50
CA VAL A 79 -0.35 3.81 2.06
C VAL A 79 -1.52 4.63 1.52
N VAL A 80 -1.22 5.79 0.94
CA VAL A 80 -2.25 6.73 0.45
C VAL A 80 -2.77 6.34 -0.94
N PRO A 81 -3.94 6.89 -1.36
CA PRO A 81 -4.54 6.54 -2.65
C PRO A 81 -3.63 6.80 -3.85
N GLY A 82 -3.61 5.85 -4.78
CA GLY A 82 -2.88 5.93 -6.05
C GLY A 82 -1.44 5.45 -6.01
N VAL A 83 -0.91 5.07 -4.85
CA VAL A 83 0.48 4.61 -4.71
C VAL A 83 0.68 3.20 -5.25
N THR A 84 1.77 3.04 -5.99
CA THR A 84 2.33 1.74 -6.39
C THR A 84 3.61 1.44 -5.61
N ILE A 85 3.63 0.30 -4.94
CA ILE A 85 4.81 -0.28 -4.29
C ILE A 85 5.29 -1.44 -5.16
N GLY A 86 6.56 -1.40 -5.58
CA GLY A 86 7.23 -2.44 -6.36
C GLY A 86 7.44 -3.76 -5.62
N ASP A 87 8.13 -4.69 -6.26
CA ASP A 87 8.43 -6.01 -5.70
C ASP A 87 9.58 -5.95 -4.67
N ASN A 88 9.57 -6.85 -3.67
CA ASN A 88 10.60 -7.00 -2.64
C ASN A 88 10.85 -5.73 -1.80
N VAL A 89 9.84 -4.87 -1.65
CA VAL A 89 9.97 -3.62 -0.90
C VAL A 89 9.72 -3.85 0.59
N VAL A 90 10.55 -3.22 1.42
CA VAL A 90 10.35 -3.13 2.88
C VAL A 90 9.95 -1.72 3.26
N VAL A 91 8.80 -1.57 3.91
CA VAL A 91 8.34 -0.31 4.48
C VAL A 91 8.43 -0.40 6.00
N GLY A 92 9.27 0.43 6.62
CA GLY A 92 9.42 0.43 8.07
C GLY A 92 8.16 0.84 8.82
N ALA A 93 8.04 0.40 10.06
CA ALA A 93 6.88 0.69 10.91
C ALA A 93 6.63 2.20 11.07
N GLY A 94 5.34 2.59 11.13
CA GLY A 94 4.89 3.97 11.30
C GLY A 94 5.06 4.87 10.07
N SER A 95 5.41 4.31 8.92
CA SER A 95 5.64 5.10 7.70
C SER A 95 4.34 5.51 7.01
N VAL A 96 4.33 6.70 6.41
CA VAL A 96 3.22 7.21 5.58
C VAL A 96 3.69 7.32 4.14
N VAL A 97 3.35 6.33 3.33
CA VAL A 97 3.76 6.21 1.93
C VAL A 97 2.89 7.11 1.07
N THR A 98 3.49 8.19 0.56
CA THR A 98 2.82 9.24 -0.20
C THR A 98 3.16 9.27 -1.69
N HIS A 99 4.13 8.46 -2.10
CA HIS A 99 4.65 8.37 -3.47
C HIS A 99 5.03 6.92 -3.77
N ASP A 100 5.12 6.59 -5.05
CA ASP A 100 5.51 5.26 -5.51
C ASP A 100 6.89 4.86 -4.99
N LEU A 101 7.04 3.56 -4.71
CA LEU A 101 8.30 2.95 -4.28
C LEU A 101 8.74 1.95 -5.37
N PRO A 102 9.97 2.06 -5.91
CA PRO A 102 10.47 1.10 -6.88
C PRO A 102 10.83 -0.24 -6.21
N ASP A 103 11.09 -1.27 -7.00
CA ASP A 103 11.47 -2.59 -6.52
C ASP A 103 12.75 -2.57 -5.66
N ASN A 104 12.88 -3.53 -4.74
CA ASN A 104 14.10 -3.82 -3.97
C ASN A 104 14.61 -2.65 -3.11
N VAL A 105 13.71 -1.82 -2.57
CA VAL A 105 14.08 -0.74 -1.65
C VAL A 105 13.59 -0.95 -0.23
N ILE A 106 14.30 -0.34 0.71
CA ILE A 106 13.85 -0.13 2.07
C ILE A 106 13.46 1.33 2.20
N ALA A 107 12.22 1.60 2.60
CA ALA A 107 11.66 2.94 2.76
C ALA A 107 11.11 3.14 4.17
N VAL A 108 11.31 4.33 4.74
CA VAL A 108 10.86 4.66 6.11
C VAL A 108 10.40 6.11 6.22
N GLY A 109 9.58 6.38 7.23
CA GLY A 109 9.29 7.73 7.72
C GLY A 109 7.93 8.30 7.34
N ASN A 110 7.68 9.52 7.78
CA ASN A 110 6.45 10.27 7.51
C ASN A 110 6.80 11.73 7.14
N PRO A 111 6.75 12.13 5.86
CA PRO A 111 6.44 11.28 4.70
C PRO A 111 7.52 10.22 4.47
N CYS A 112 7.12 9.05 3.96
CA CYS A 112 8.00 7.93 3.67
C CYS A 112 9.01 8.32 2.58
N LYS A 113 10.27 7.95 2.78
CA LYS A 113 11.37 8.15 1.83
C LYS A 113 12.18 6.88 1.70
N ILE A 114 12.74 6.65 0.52
CA ILE A 114 13.72 5.57 0.32
C ILE A 114 14.92 5.83 1.22
N LEU A 115 15.23 4.87 2.07
CA LEU A 115 16.40 4.88 2.94
C LEU A 115 17.63 4.37 2.19
N ARG A 116 17.47 3.21 1.55
CA ARG A 116 18.49 2.54 0.73
C ARG A 116 17.88 1.40 -0.08
N GLU A 117 18.67 0.85 -0.99
CA GLU A 117 18.38 -0.41 -1.70
C GLU A 117 18.70 -1.63 -0.81
N VAL A 118 17.99 -2.72 -1.08
CA VAL A 118 18.33 -4.07 -0.60
C VAL A 118 19.59 -4.52 -1.36
N ASN A 119 20.61 -4.98 -0.64
CA ASN A 119 21.90 -5.34 -1.24
C ASN A 119 22.54 -6.57 -0.57
N ASP A 120 23.78 -6.90 -0.94
CA ASP A 120 24.48 -8.10 -0.46
C ASP A 120 24.63 -8.16 1.06
N HIS A 121 24.63 -7.01 1.75
CA HIS A 121 24.60 -6.98 3.21
C HIS A 121 23.36 -7.69 3.77
N ASP A 122 22.19 -7.52 3.14
CA ASP A 122 20.93 -8.14 3.58
C ASP A 122 20.88 -9.65 3.26
N ARG A 123 21.79 -10.14 2.41
CA ARG A 123 21.98 -11.57 2.14
C ARG A 123 22.87 -12.24 3.19
N GLU A 124 23.65 -11.47 3.93
CA GLU A 124 24.51 -11.98 5.01
C GLU A 124 23.89 -11.72 6.39
N TYR A 125 23.23 -10.58 6.61
CA TYR A 125 22.71 -10.14 7.90
C TYR A 125 21.19 -9.89 7.85
N TYR A 126 20.45 -10.45 8.81
CA TYR A 126 18.99 -10.26 8.88
C TYR A 126 18.55 -9.27 9.98
N PHE A 127 19.38 -9.02 10.99
CA PHE A 127 19.06 -8.05 12.04
C PHE A 127 20.31 -7.57 12.77
N ARG A 128 20.64 -6.27 12.62
CA ARG A 128 21.85 -5.67 13.22
C ARG A 128 23.09 -6.49 12.83
N ASP A 129 23.77 -7.08 13.80
CA ASP A 129 24.98 -7.89 13.68
C ASP A 129 24.71 -9.40 13.53
N ARG A 130 23.44 -9.82 13.48
CA ARG A 130 23.06 -11.24 13.33
C ARG A 130 23.14 -11.71 11.89
N LYS A 131 23.99 -12.70 11.64
CA LYS A 131 24.15 -13.35 10.33
C LYS A 131 23.13 -14.46 10.08
N ILE A 132 22.73 -14.61 8.83
CA ILE A 132 21.91 -15.73 8.35
C ILE A 132 22.69 -17.04 8.48
N ASP A 133 22.05 -18.10 8.98
CA ASP A 133 22.66 -19.43 9.04
C ASP A 133 22.87 -19.94 7.60
N PRO A 134 24.11 -20.26 7.17
CA PRO A 134 24.38 -20.75 5.83
C PRO A 134 23.65 -22.04 5.43
N LYS A 135 22.98 -22.71 6.38
CA LYS A 135 22.18 -23.92 6.16
C LYS A 135 20.72 -23.66 5.80
N LEU A 136 20.23 -22.43 5.94
CA LEU A 136 18.91 -21.99 5.46
C LEU A 136 18.94 -21.73 3.96
#